data_AF-A0A672MKG9-F1
#
_entry.id   AF-A0A672MKG9-F1
#
_cell.length_a   1.000
_cell.length_b   1.000
_cell.length_c   1.000
_cell.angle_alpha   90.00
_cell.angle_beta   90.00
_cell.angle_gamma   90.00
#
_symmetry.space_group_name_H-M   'P 1'
#
loop_
_entity.id
_entity.type
_entity.pdbx_description
1 polymer ?
#
loop_
_entity_poly.entity_id
_entity_poly.type
_entity_poly.pdbx_seq_one_letter_code
_entity_poly.pdbx_strand_id
1 'polypeptide(L)'
;GGLRVSVQGEFLVCLIVSNVLESLLQRNSGKLAAGGGKESSGSATPLIPERMLLCHCYHHCPEDSTNNTCRTDGYCFTMVEEEEGGSPLLTSGCLGLVGSEFQCRDTGNARLRRILECCTDQDFCNRDLHPTLPPLKRPGETQQHS
;
A
#
# COMPACT_ATOMS: atom_id res chain seq x y z
N GLY A 1 22.86 -17.47 -7.15
CA GLY A 1 22.98 -17.87 -5.73
C GLY A 1 23.47 -16.68 -4.93
N GLY A 2 22.79 -16.39 -3.82
CA GLY A 2 23.25 -15.47 -2.76
C GLY A 2 22.53 -14.12 -2.71
N LEU A 3 21.40 -14.07 -2.01
CA LEU A 3 20.83 -12.83 -1.48
C LEU A 3 21.76 -12.33 -0.37
N ARG A 4 22.50 -11.23 -0.59
CA ARG A 4 23.24 -10.58 0.51
C ARG A 4 22.38 -9.44 1.05
N VAL A 5 21.68 -9.73 2.13
CA VAL A 5 21.08 -8.69 2.99
C VAL A 5 22.19 -8.18 3.90
N SER A 6 22.62 -6.94 3.70
CA SER A 6 23.56 -6.27 4.61
C SER A 6 22.75 -5.50 5.64
N VAL A 7 22.80 -5.93 6.90
CA VAL A 7 22.19 -5.23 8.04
C VAL A 7 23.24 -4.29 8.65
N GLN A 8 23.18 -3.01 8.32
CA GLN A 8 23.74 -1.93 9.13
C GLN A 8 22.71 -0.79 9.17
N GLY A 9 22.57 -0.19 10.36
CA GLY A 9 21.38 0.51 10.84
C GLY A 9 20.86 1.67 9.98
N GLU A 10 19.58 1.95 10.23
CA GLU A 10 18.78 3.11 9.81
C GLU A 10 18.70 3.35 8.28
N PHE A 11 17.48 3.22 7.74
CA PHE A 11 17.06 3.35 6.32
C PHE A 11 17.17 2.11 5.43
N LEU A 12 16.01 1.47 5.20
CA LEU A 12 15.81 0.46 4.16
C LEU A 12 15.65 1.14 2.79
N VAL A 13 16.76 1.31 2.05
CA VAL A 13 16.71 1.69 0.63
C VAL A 13 16.87 0.44 -0.22
N CYS A 14 15.81 0.05 -0.93
CA CYS A 14 15.88 -1.01 -1.93
C CYS A 14 16.55 -0.45 -3.20
N LEU A 15 17.88 -0.58 -3.30
CA LEU A 15 18.61 -0.25 -4.53
C LEU A 15 18.43 -1.38 -5.56
N ILE A 16 17.51 -1.19 -6.51
CA ILE A 16 17.45 -2.02 -7.72
C ILE A 16 18.57 -1.56 -8.65
N VAL A 17 19.70 -2.28 -8.66
CA VAL A 17 20.73 -2.09 -9.70
C VAL A 17 20.22 -2.71 -10.99
N SER A 18 19.68 -1.88 -11.88
CA SER A 18 19.38 -2.29 -13.26
C SER A 18 20.66 -2.29 -14.09
N ASN A 19 21.22 -3.48 -14.35
CA ASN A 19 22.21 -3.68 -15.40
C ASN A 19 21.49 -4.21 -16.64
N VAL A 20 21.20 -3.33 -17.61
CA VAL A 20 20.69 -3.73 -18.93
C VAL A 20 21.70 -3.31 -20.00
N LEU A 21 22.59 -4.25 -20.28
CA LEU A 21 23.02 -4.70 -21.61
C LEU A 21 23.31 -3.64 -22.69
N GLU A 22 24.59 -3.24 -22.73
CA GLU A 22 25.27 -2.77 -23.94
C GLU A 22 25.52 -3.99 -24.86
N SER A 23 24.62 -4.26 -25.82
CA SER A 23 24.86 -5.20 -26.93
C SER A 23 23.77 -5.15 -28.01
N LEU A 24 23.51 -4.00 -28.65
CA LEU A 24 22.75 -3.99 -29.93
C LEU A 24 23.20 -2.89 -30.93
N LEU A 25 24.44 -2.40 -30.85
CA LEU A 25 25.01 -1.50 -31.87
C LEU A 25 26.04 -2.19 -32.75
N GLN A 26 25.73 -3.35 -33.33
CA GLN A 26 26.47 -3.77 -34.52
C GLN A 26 25.69 -4.75 -35.41
N ARG A 27 25.66 -4.42 -36.72
CA ARG A 27 25.21 -5.20 -37.90
C ARG A 27 23.71 -5.04 -38.18
N ASN A 28 23.22 -4.61 -39.34
CA ASN A 28 23.77 -4.56 -40.70
C ASN A 28 22.94 -3.57 -41.57
N SER A 29 23.57 -2.97 -42.59
CA SER A 29 22.94 -2.21 -43.68
C SER A 29 22.09 -3.11 -44.58
N GLY A 30 20.92 -2.63 -45.03
CA GLY A 30 20.13 -3.30 -46.07
C GLY A 30 18.74 -2.73 -46.40
N LYS A 31 18.69 -1.67 -47.23
CA LYS A 31 17.83 -1.47 -48.44
C LYS A 31 16.30 -1.76 -48.41
N LEU A 32 15.51 -0.67 -48.53
CA LEU A 32 14.27 -0.39 -49.32
C LEU A 32 13.16 -1.46 -49.48
N ALA A 33 11.92 -1.16 -49.01
CA ALA A 33 10.71 -0.86 -49.83
C ALA A 33 9.35 -1.11 -49.10
N ALA A 34 8.46 -0.11 -49.24
CA ALA A 34 6.98 -0.07 -49.26
C ALA A 34 6.09 -1.21 -48.69
N GLY A 35 5.04 -0.80 -47.95
CA GLY A 35 3.67 -1.27 -48.18
C GLY A 35 2.83 -1.67 -46.95
N GLY A 36 1.77 -0.89 -46.67
CA GLY A 36 0.40 -1.41 -46.49
C GLY A 36 -0.03 -2.07 -45.16
N GLY A 37 -0.69 -1.28 -44.31
CA GLY A 37 -2.07 -1.50 -43.83
C GLY A 37 -2.52 -2.83 -43.19
N LYS A 38 -2.80 -2.73 -41.88
CA LYS A 38 -4.04 -3.14 -41.17
C LYS A 38 -4.39 -4.65 -41.08
N GLU A 39 -4.21 -5.20 -39.87
CA GLU A 39 -5.12 -6.21 -39.33
C GLU A 39 -5.26 -6.11 -37.81
N SER A 40 -6.52 -5.95 -37.41
CA SER A 40 -7.04 -5.90 -36.05
C SER A 40 -7.36 -7.33 -35.62
N SER A 41 -6.79 -7.79 -34.52
CA SER A 41 -7.34 -8.92 -33.78
C SER A 41 -7.04 -8.75 -32.30
N GLY A 42 -7.86 -7.90 -31.67
CA GLY A 42 -7.85 -7.70 -30.23
C GLY A 42 -8.43 -8.92 -29.53
N SER A 43 -7.57 -9.73 -28.93
CA SER A 43 -7.96 -10.60 -27.83
C SER A 43 -8.06 -9.74 -26.57
N ALA A 44 -9.13 -8.96 -26.47
CA ALA A 44 -9.48 -8.28 -25.25
C ALA A 44 -10.05 -9.32 -24.28
N THR A 45 -9.17 -9.90 -23.46
CA THR A 45 -9.59 -10.46 -22.18
C THR A 45 -10.41 -9.39 -21.47
N PRO A 46 -11.57 -9.70 -20.85
CA PRO A 46 -12.27 -8.73 -20.04
C PRO A 46 -11.31 -8.36 -18.91
N LEU A 47 -10.70 -7.17 -19.02
CA LEU A 47 -10.08 -6.53 -17.88
C LEU A 47 -11.27 -6.25 -16.96
N ILE A 48 -11.50 -7.15 -16.00
CA ILE A 48 -12.40 -6.89 -14.89
C ILE A 48 -12.02 -5.49 -14.42
N PRO A 49 -12.96 -4.53 -14.39
CA PRO A 49 -12.65 -3.21 -13.84
C PRO A 49 -12.13 -3.45 -12.44
N GLU A 50 -10.82 -3.29 -12.25
CA GLU A 50 -10.22 -3.28 -10.92
C GLU A 50 -11.04 -2.28 -10.12
N ARG A 51 -11.71 -2.76 -9.08
CA ARG A 51 -12.69 -1.97 -8.32
C ARG A 51 -11.92 -0.83 -7.66
N MET A 52 -11.91 0.33 -8.31
CA MET A 52 -11.21 1.51 -7.83
C MET A 52 -12.03 2.18 -6.73
N LEU A 53 -11.59 1.98 -5.50
CA LEU A 53 -12.16 2.55 -4.29
C LEU A 53 -11.57 3.94 -4.02
N LEU A 54 -12.42 4.90 -3.67
CA LEU A 54 -11.99 6.20 -3.13
C LEU A 54 -11.96 6.15 -1.61
N CYS A 55 -10.89 6.66 -1.01
CA CYS A 55 -10.73 6.74 0.44
C CYS A 55 -10.41 8.17 0.88
N HIS A 56 -10.73 8.49 2.13
CA HIS A 56 -10.16 9.67 2.78
C HIS A 56 -8.72 9.38 3.20
N CYS A 57 -7.83 10.35 3.05
CA CYS A 57 -6.48 10.26 3.59
C CYS A 57 -6.21 11.43 4.52
N TYR A 58 -5.45 11.17 5.57
CA TYR A 58 -5.00 12.19 6.51
C TYR A 58 -3.62 11.80 7.02
N HIS A 59 -2.71 12.76 7.09
CA HIS A 59 -1.29 12.61 7.40
C HIS A 59 -0.45 11.85 6.35
N HIS A 60 -0.98 10.78 5.77
CA HIS A 60 -0.33 9.94 4.74
C HIS A 60 -1.04 10.04 3.39
N CYS A 61 -1.19 11.25 2.87
CA CYS A 61 -1.72 11.47 1.52
C CYS A 61 -0.58 11.48 0.49
N PRO A 62 -0.79 10.91 -0.71
CA PRO A 62 0.13 11.12 -1.84
C PRO A 62 0.16 12.59 -2.25
N GLU A 63 1.26 13.04 -2.85
CA GLU A 63 1.44 14.43 -3.31
C GLU A 63 0.38 14.84 -4.34
N ASP A 64 -0.07 13.87 -5.15
CA ASP A 64 -1.09 14.04 -6.19
C ASP A 64 -2.53 14.05 -5.63
N SER A 65 -2.70 13.93 -4.31
CA SER A 65 -4.03 13.90 -3.70
C SER A 65 -4.74 15.25 -3.83
N THR A 66 -6.03 15.19 -4.16
CA THR A 66 -6.91 16.36 -4.13
C THR A 66 -7.98 16.13 -3.06
N ASN A 67 -8.32 17.17 -2.30
CA ASN A 67 -9.36 17.11 -1.25
C ASN A 67 -9.13 16.04 -0.17
N ASN A 68 -7.87 15.72 0.16
CA ASN A 68 -7.54 14.70 1.17
C ASN A 68 -8.13 13.34 0.79
N THR A 69 -7.98 12.95 -0.48
CA THR A 69 -8.50 11.70 -1.03
C THR A 69 -7.41 10.92 -1.75
N CYS A 70 -7.52 9.60 -1.70
CA CYS A 70 -6.65 8.69 -2.44
C CYS A 70 -7.51 7.62 -3.14
N ARG A 71 -6.95 7.00 -4.19
CA ARG A 71 -7.61 5.94 -4.97
C ARG A 71 -6.83 4.64 -4.84
N THR A 72 -7.52 3.52 -4.70
CA THR A 72 -6.87 2.21 -4.56
C THR A 72 -7.74 1.08 -5.10
N ASP A 73 -7.10 -0.03 -5.46
CA ASP A 73 -7.69 -1.32 -5.81
C ASP A 73 -7.89 -2.24 -4.58
N GLY A 74 -7.35 -1.86 -3.42
CA GLY A 74 -7.42 -2.62 -2.18
C GLY A 74 -8.44 -2.07 -1.20
N TYR A 75 -7.95 -1.52 -0.09
CA TYR A 75 -8.73 -1.18 1.10
C TYR A 75 -8.53 0.27 1.51
N CYS A 76 -9.57 0.90 2.05
CA CYS A 76 -9.38 2.09 2.85
C CYS A 76 -8.99 1.70 4.27
N PHE A 77 -8.15 2.51 4.91
CA PHE A 77 -7.79 2.27 6.31
C PHE A 77 -7.93 3.51 7.18
N THR A 78 -8.12 3.27 8.47
CA THR A 78 -7.95 4.24 9.54
C THR A 78 -7.13 3.60 10.66
N MET A 79 -6.13 4.34 11.15
CA MET A 79 -5.18 3.87 12.15
C MET A 79 -5.10 4.87 13.31
N VAL A 80 -5.03 4.36 14.53
CA VAL A 80 -4.64 5.16 15.70
C VAL A 80 -3.38 4.56 16.29
N GLU A 81 -2.38 5.39 16.51
CA GLU A 81 -1.10 5.00 17.13
C GLU A 81 -0.83 5.87 18.36
N GLU A 82 -0.41 5.26 19.47
CA GLU A 82 0.04 5.97 20.66
C GLU A 82 1.45 5.48 21.02
N GLU A 83 2.41 6.41 20.96
CA GLU A 83 3.76 6.21 21.50
C GLU A 83 3.76 6.35 23.04
N GLU A 84 4.77 5.79 23.69
CA GLU A 84 4.90 5.79 25.16
C GLU A 84 4.91 7.24 25.71
N GLY A 85 3.79 7.66 26.30
CA GLY A 85 3.64 9.01 26.87
C GLY A 85 3.22 10.10 25.86
N GLY A 86 2.92 9.73 24.61
CA GLY A 86 2.44 10.63 23.56
C GLY A 86 0.92 10.77 23.52
N SER A 87 0.43 11.73 22.72
CA SER A 87 -0.98 11.81 22.35
C SER A 87 -1.30 10.81 21.22
N PRO A 88 -2.51 10.21 21.21
CA PRO A 88 -2.91 9.30 20.13
C PRO A 88 -2.95 10.04 18.79
N LEU A 89 -2.26 9.50 17.79
CA LEU A 89 -2.22 10.01 16.43
C LEU A 89 -3.18 9.21 15.55
N LEU A 90 -4.19 9.88 15.00
CA LEU A 90 -5.11 9.31 14.01
C LEU A 90 -4.56 9.56 12.60
N THR A 91 -4.43 8.50 11.81
CA THR A 91 -4.06 8.56 10.39
C THR A 91 -5.04 7.75 9.54
N SER A 92 -5.16 8.09 8.26
CA SER A 92 -6.03 7.37 7.33
C SER A 92 -5.49 7.42 5.91
N GLY A 93 -5.88 6.46 5.08
CA GLY A 93 -5.45 6.44 3.69
C GLY A 93 -5.88 5.19 2.92
N CYS A 94 -5.06 4.85 1.93
CA CYS A 94 -5.28 3.76 0.99
C CYS A 94 -4.23 2.67 1.16
N LEU A 95 -4.66 1.40 1.10
CA LEU A 95 -3.81 0.22 1.02
C LEU A 95 -4.09 -0.50 -0.29
N GLY A 96 -3.02 -0.78 -1.06
CA GLY A 96 -3.13 -1.61 -2.26
C GLY A 96 -3.57 -3.04 -1.93
N LEU A 97 -4.13 -3.73 -2.91
CA LEU A 97 -4.68 -5.08 -2.73
C LEU A 97 -3.61 -6.06 -2.21
N VAL A 98 -2.41 -6.03 -2.78
CA VAL A 98 -1.30 -6.94 -2.43
C VAL A 98 -0.76 -6.61 -1.03
N GLY A 99 -0.79 -7.60 -0.14
CA GLY A 99 -0.26 -7.49 1.22
C GLY A 99 -1.18 -6.79 2.22
N SER A 100 -2.35 -6.31 1.80
CA SER A 100 -3.39 -5.78 2.68
C SER A 100 -3.86 -6.80 3.73
N GLU A 101 -3.88 -8.09 3.36
CA GLU A 101 -4.25 -9.21 4.25
C GLU A 101 -3.36 -9.36 5.48
N PHE A 102 -2.09 -8.96 5.39
CA PHE A 102 -1.15 -8.96 6.51
C PHE A 102 -1.26 -7.67 7.31
N GLN A 103 -1.39 -6.54 6.62
CA GLN A 103 -1.47 -5.22 7.26
C GLN A 103 -2.75 -5.06 8.08
N CYS A 104 -3.91 -5.40 7.50
CA CYS A 104 -5.22 -5.27 8.17
C CYS A 104 -5.45 -6.30 9.29
N ARG A 105 -4.60 -7.33 9.42
CA ARG A 105 -4.68 -8.33 10.50
C ARG A 105 -3.76 -8.02 11.68
N ASP A 106 -2.58 -7.46 11.42
CA ASP A 106 -1.54 -7.33 12.44
C ASP A 106 -1.53 -5.93 13.09
N THR A 107 -2.43 -5.75 14.05
CA THR A 107 -2.70 -4.43 14.61
C THR A 107 -1.94 -4.10 15.87
N GLY A 108 -1.05 -4.93 16.43
CA GLY A 108 -0.43 -4.58 17.72
C GLY A 108 0.92 -5.22 18.02
N ASN A 109 1.95 -4.38 18.16
CA ASN A 109 3.21 -4.75 18.80
C ASN A 109 3.16 -4.39 20.29
N ALA A 110 3.70 -5.23 21.18
CA ALA A 110 3.65 -4.98 22.63
C ALA A 110 4.29 -3.65 23.08
N ARG A 111 5.11 -3.02 22.22
CA ARG A 111 5.76 -1.71 22.48
C ARG A 111 4.99 -0.51 21.93
N LEU A 112 4.09 -0.71 20.96
CA LEU A 112 3.37 0.36 20.28
C LEU A 112 1.88 0.02 20.28
N ARG A 113 1.09 0.81 21.02
CA ARG A 113 -0.37 0.67 21.03
C ARG A 113 -0.89 1.28 19.74
N ARG A 114 -0.97 0.46 18.70
CA ARG A 114 -1.63 0.80 17.44
C ARG A 114 -2.91 -0.01 17.28
N ILE A 115 -3.83 0.50 16.48
CA ILE A 115 -4.97 -0.24 15.95
C ILE A 115 -5.18 0.23 14.52
N LEU A 116 -5.30 -0.71 13.58
CA LEU A 116 -5.61 -0.45 12.18
C LEU A 116 -6.93 -1.14 11.83
N GLU A 117 -7.85 -0.40 11.23
CA GLU A 117 -9.12 -0.91 10.74
C GLU A 117 -9.24 -0.65 9.25
N CYS A 118 -9.71 -1.65 8.50
CA CYS A 118 -9.79 -1.62 7.05
C CYS A 118 -11.23 -1.87 6.56
N CYS A 119 -11.64 -1.20 5.48
CA CYS A 119 -12.96 -1.33 4.89
C CYS A 119 -12.93 -1.25 3.36
N THR A 120 -13.89 -1.91 2.71
CA THR A 120 -14.07 -1.92 1.23
C THR A 120 -15.52 -1.83 0.79
N ASP A 121 -16.44 -1.57 1.72
CA ASP A 121 -17.88 -1.64 1.46
C ASP A 121 -18.34 -0.58 0.45
N GLN A 122 -17.84 0.65 0.62
CA GLN A 122 -18.21 1.83 -0.18
C GLN A 122 -17.08 2.85 -0.24
N ASP A 123 -17.17 3.78 -1.19
CA ASP A 123 -16.27 4.93 -1.24
C ASP A 123 -16.36 5.75 0.06
N PHE A 124 -15.21 6.21 0.54
CA PHE A 124 -15.04 6.95 1.78
C PHE A 124 -15.47 6.21 3.05
N CYS A 125 -15.55 4.87 3.03
CA CYS A 125 -15.93 4.07 4.21
C CYS A 125 -15.07 4.36 5.45
N ASN A 126 -13.84 4.84 5.27
CA ASN A 126 -12.91 5.11 6.36
C ASN A 126 -13.13 6.46 7.08
N ARG A 127 -14.10 7.29 6.67
CA ARG A 127 -14.45 8.54 7.37
C ARG A 127 -15.09 8.32 8.72
N ASP A 128 -15.87 7.26 8.84
CA ASP A 128 -16.64 6.94 10.04
C ASP A 128 -15.94 5.90 10.93
N LEU A 129 -14.76 5.44 10.53
CA LEU A 129 -13.94 4.54 11.33
C LEU A 129 -13.24 5.33 12.43
N HIS A 130 -13.55 4.98 13.68
CA HIS A 130 -12.95 5.57 14.87
C HIS A 130 -12.37 4.47 15.78
N PRO A 131 -11.27 3.80 15.36
CA PRO A 131 -10.65 2.77 16.17
C PRO A 131 -10.14 3.38 17.50
N THR A 132 -10.53 2.77 18.62
CA THR A 132 -10.14 3.24 19.97
C THR A 132 -9.08 2.32 20.57
N LEU A 133 -7.98 2.92 21.05
CA LEU A 133 -6.87 2.15 21.61
C LEU A 133 -7.30 1.23 22.76
N PRO A 134 -6.72 0.01 22.87
CA PRO A 134 -7.12 -0.93 23.91
C PRO A 134 -6.74 -0.35 25.28
N PRO A 135 -7.57 -0.48 26.33
CA PRO A 135 -7.28 0.14 27.63
C PRO A 135 -5.88 -0.26 28.15
N LEU A 136 -5.18 0.70 28.75
CA LEU A 136 -3.90 0.44 29.41
C LEU A 136 -4.11 -0.63 30.48
N LYS A 137 -3.43 -1.77 30.35
CA LYS A 137 -3.43 -2.79 31.40
C LYS A 137 -2.81 -2.19 32.65
N ARG A 138 -3.62 -1.89 33.66
CA ARG A 138 -3.12 -1.62 35.00
C ARG A 138 -2.45 -2.90 35.50
N PRO A 139 -1.25 -2.85 36.11
CA PRO A 139 -0.64 -4.03 36.69
C PRO A 139 -1.51 -4.52 37.85
N GLY A 140 -2.40 -5.47 37.59
CA GLY A 140 -3.25 -6.10 38.61
C GLY A 140 -4.68 -6.51 38.20
N GLU A 141 -5.22 -6.11 37.04
CA GLU A 141 -6.62 -6.43 36.70
C GLU A 141 -6.73 -7.69 35.82
N THR A 142 -7.25 -8.77 36.41
CA THR A 142 -7.66 -10.01 35.72
C THR A 142 -8.87 -9.71 34.82
N GLN A 143 -8.81 -10.13 33.56
CA GLN A 143 -9.86 -9.96 32.55
C GLN A 143 -11.19 -10.58 33.03
N GLN A 144 -12.16 -9.76 33.38
CA GLN A 144 -13.56 -10.17 33.38
C GLN A 144 -14.10 -9.95 31.97
N HIS A 145 -14.15 -11.04 31.19
CA HIS A 145 -15.14 -11.16 30.13
C HIS A 145 -16.50 -11.25 30.81
N SER A 146 -17.41 -10.31 30.52
CA SER A 146 -18.86 -10.51 30.69
C SER A 146 -19.44 -11.03 29.39
#